data_AF-A0A929EEA3-F1
#
_entry.id   AF-A0A929EEA3-F1
#
_cell.length_a   1.000
_cell.length_b   1.000
_cell.length_c   1.000
_cell.angle_alpha   90.00
_cell.angle_beta   90.00
_cell.angle_gamma   90.00
#
_symmetry.space_group_name_H-M   'P 1'
#
loop_
_entity.id
_entity.type
_entity.pdbx_description
1 polymer ?
#
loop_
_entity_poly.entity_id
_entity_poly.type
_entity_poly.pdbx_seq_one_letter_code
_entity_poly.pdbx_strand_id
1 'polypeptide(L)'
;MVECKEKYFLVSPGEERAKKLRDGAQRFLWMRENEGQWVRIVNQSWRDQHKSDIIQLCSIVESPLLLDWSRAYLHSNRYQSGWLNRDGRFYGCPENYHDKLAFFVLGIKVGDLEQTGWVRVNNPIYYTHEKRLSEQQKNWLSSNGHKVYD
;
A
#
# COMPACT_ATOMS: atom_id res chain seq x y z
N MET A 1 26.81 -13.07 10.37
CA MET A 1 25.70 -12.33 11.00
C MET A 1 24.52 -13.27 11.04
N VAL A 2 23.86 -13.45 12.18
CA VAL A 2 22.66 -14.29 12.26
C VAL A 2 21.49 -13.45 11.75
N GLU A 3 20.91 -13.83 10.61
CA GLU A 3 19.69 -13.21 10.08
C GLU A 3 18.53 -13.49 11.06
N CYS A 4 18.07 -12.45 11.75
CA CYS A 4 16.91 -12.56 12.63
C CYS A 4 15.65 -12.52 11.77
N LYS A 5 14.93 -13.64 11.69
CA LYS A 5 13.67 -13.73 10.95
C LYS A 5 12.49 -13.50 11.89
N GLU A 6 11.57 -12.64 11.47
CA GLU A 6 10.34 -12.34 12.20
C GLU A 6 9.12 -13.01 11.55
N LYS A 7 8.13 -13.34 12.38
CA LYS A 7 6.88 -13.97 11.94
C LYS A 7 5.79 -12.91 11.72
N TYR A 8 5.21 -12.92 10.53
CA TYR A 8 4.12 -12.03 10.12
C TYR A 8 2.92 -12.83 9.66
N PHE A 9 1.73 -12.28 9.86
CA PHE A 9 0.46 -12.90 9.58
C PHE A 9 -0.39 -11.99 8.71
N LEU A 10 -0.99 -12.56 7.67
CA LEU A 10 -1.97 -11.87 6.85
C LEU A 10 -3.35 -12.11 7.48
N VAL A 11 -3.86 -11.11 8.19
CA VAL A 11 -5.05 -11.23 9.05
C VAL A 11 -6.20 -10.41 8.49
N SER A 12 -7.39 -11.01 8.37
CA SER A 12 -8.66 -10.31 8.21
C SER A 12 -9.34 -10.19 9.57
N PRO A 13 -9.49 -8.98 10.13
CA PRO A 13 -10.20 -8.76 11.38
C PRO A 13 -11.65 -9.25 11.37
N GLY A 14 -12.09 -9.80 12.50
CA GLY A 14 -13.48 -10.19 12.75
C GLY A 14 -14.54 -9.07 12.65
N GLU A 15 -15.80 -9.47 12.45
CA GLU A 15 -16.90 -8.67 11.88
C GLU A 15 -17.31 -7.38 12.61
N GLU A 16 -17.04 -7.19 13.90
CA GLU A 16 -17.55 -5.99 14.62
C GLU A 16 -16.96 -4.66 14.12
N ARG A 17 -15.81 -4.68 13.43
CA ARG A 17 -15.22 -3.46 12.83
C ARG A 17 -14.81 -3.58 11.35
N ALA A 18 -15.01 -4.74 10.72
CA ALA A 18 -14.82 -4.89 9.26
C ALA A 18 -15.68 -3.91 8.44
N LYS A 19 -16.82 -3.46 9.00
CA LYS A 19 -17.67 -2.39 8.44
C LYS A 19 -16.95 -1.04 8.24
N LYS A 20 -15.80 -0.79 8.87
CA LYS A 20 -15.05 0.47 8.76
C LYS A 20 -13.93 0.46 7.70
N LEU A 21 -13.55 -0.70 7.17
CA LEU A 21 -12.75 -0.76 5.95
C LEU A 21 -13.72 -0.55 4.78
N ARG A 22 -14.13 0.71 4.60
CA ARG A 22 -14.97 1.12 3.47
C ARG A 22 -14.25 0.78 2.16
N ASP A 23 -15.04 0.39 1.18
CA ASP A 23 -14.67 0.10 -0.20
C ASP A 23 -13.82 -1.14 -0.43
N GLY A 24 -14.47 -2.31 -0.45
CA GLY A 24 -14.25 -3.41 -1.42
C GLY A 24 -12.83 -3.94 -1.68
N ALA A 25 -11.83 -3.43 -0.98
CA ALA A 25 -10.42 -3.72 -1.08
C ALA A 25 -10.09 -4.84 -0.10
N GLN A 26 -9.00 -5.57 -0.40
CA GLN A 26 -8.56 -6.70 0.39
C GLN A 26 -8.63 -6.37 1.90
N ARG A 27 -9.47 -7.11 2.62
CA ARG A 27 -9.68 -6.96 4.08
C ARG A 27 -8.48 -7.38 4.91
N PHE A 28 -7.44 -7.86 4.24
CA PHE A 28 -6.29 -8.46 4.86
C PHE A 28 -5.19 -7.43 5.13
N LEU A 29 -4.63 -7.55 6.33
CA LEU A 29 -3.62 -6.67 6.86
C LEU A 29 -2.44 -7.54 7.28
N TRP A 30 -1.22 -7.16 6.87
CA TRP A 30 -0.03 -7.75 7.47
C TRP A 30 0.12 -7.26 8.92
N MET A 31 0.23 -8.21 9.84
CA MET A 31 0.35 -7.99 11.28
C MET A 31 1.46 -8.88 11.86
N ARG A 32 2.01 -8.50 13.00
CA ARG A 32 2.80 -9.39 13.85
C ARG A 32 2.06 -9.64 15.15
N GLU A 33 2.35 -10.76 15.78
CA GLU A 33 1.82 -11.09 17.10
C GLU A 33 2.73 -10.52 18.19
N ASN A 34 2.15 -9.98 19.25
CA ASN A 34 2.85 -9.65 20.48
C ASN A 34 1.92 -9.85 21.69
N GLU A 35 2.26 -10.77 22.59
CA GLU A 35 1.53 -11.00 23.86
C GLU A 35 0.00 -11.11 23.72
N GLY A 36 -0.48 -11.88 22.73
CA GLY A 36 -1.92 -12.04 22.48
C GLY A 36 -2.58 -10.85 21.78
N GLN A 37 -1.79 -9.90 21.28
CA GLN A 37 -2.24 -8.77 20.48
C GLN A 37 -1.71 -8.88 19.05
N TRP A 38 -2.47 -8.31 18.11
CA TRP A 38 -1.98 -8.02 16.78
C TRP A 38 -1.42 -6.61 16.70
N VAL A 39 -0.23 -6.47 16.13
CA VAL A 39 0.37 -5.19 15.76
C VAL A 39 0.38 -5.06 14.25
N ARG A 40 -0.33 -4.06 13.72
CA ARG A 40 -0.35 -3.78 12.28
C ARG A 40 0.99 -3.21 11.83
N ILE A 41 1.53 -3.74 10.75
CA ILE A 41 2.85 -3.31 10.25
C ILE A 41 2.86 -1.88 9.72
N VAL A 42 1.81 -1.48 8.99
CA VAL A 42 1.81 -0.21 8.23
C VAL A 42 1.79 1.03 9.14
N ASN A 43 0.97 0.99 10.19
CA ASN A 43 0.71 2.12 11.10
C ASN A 43 1.05 1.81 12.56
N GLN A 44 1.63 0.65 12.87
CA GLN A 44 1.99 0.22 14.23
C GLN A 44 0.82 0.27 15.22
N SER A 45 -0.41 0.14 14.73
CA SER A 45 -1.58 0.14 15.59
C SER A 45 -1.78 -1.24 16.21
N TRP A 46 -2.05 -1.26 17.49
CA TRP A 46 -2.28 -2.45 18.30
C TRP A 46 -3.77 -2.79 18.34
N ARG A 47 -4.06 -4.07 18.47
CA ARG A 47 -5.41 -4.56 18.79
C ARG A 47 -5.33 -5.92 19.45
N ASP A 48 -6.34 -6.24 20.24
CA ASP A 48 -6.45 -7.58 20.79
C ASP A 48 -6.82 -8.58 19.69
N GLN A 49 -6.28 -9.80 19.81
CA GLN A 49 -6.72 -10.93 19.01
C GLN A 49 -8.15 -11.28 19.36
N HIS A 50 -8.95 -11.61 18.35
CA HIS A 50 -10.32 -12.07 18.55
C HIS A 50 -10.53 -13.43 17.89
N LYS A 51 -11.38 -14.27 18.49
CA LYS A 51 -11.70 -15.62 17.98
C LYS A 51 -12.25 -15.65 16.56
N SER A 52 -12.75 -14.52 16.07
CA SER A 52 -13.29 -14.38 14.71
C SER A 52 -12.30 -13.73 13.74
N ASP A 53 -11.05 -13.49 14.16
CA ASP A 53 -9.99 -13.08 13.23
C ASP A 53 -9.63 -14.26 12.32
N ILE A 54 -9.48 -13.98 11.04
CA ILE A 54 -9.11 -14.98 10.04
C ILE A 54 -7.65 -14.78 9.67
N ILE A 55 -6.80 -15.75 9.96
CA ILE A 55 -5.41 -15.78 9.52
C ILE A 55 -5.36 -16.51 8.18
N GLN A 56 -4.98 -15.82 7.11
CA GLN A 56 -4.88 -16.41 5.78
C GLN A 56 -3.49 -16.98 5.49
N LEU A 57 -2.45 -16.28 5.93
CA LEU A 57 -1.06 -16.64 5.67
C LEU A 57 -0.19 -16.34 6.88
N CYS A 58 0.88 -17.12 7.00
CA CYS A 58 2.01 -16.85 7.86
C CYS A 58 3.27 -16.76 6.99
N SER A 59 4.06 -15.72 7.19
CA SER A 59 5.33 -15.51 6.52
C SER A 59 6.43 -15.31 7.56
N ILE A 60 7.62 -15.86 7.30
CA ILE A 60 8.79 -15.71 8.17
C ILE A 60 9.88 -15.06 7.32
N VAL A 61 10.10 -13.77 7.53
CA VAL A 61 11.01 -12.94 6.72
C VAL A 61 11.83 -12.02 7.60
N GLU A 62 12.96 -11.57 7.08
CA GLU A 62 13.90 -10.66 7.78
C GLU A 62 13.39 -9.23 7.85
N SER A 63 12.50 -8.85 6.94
CA SER A 63 11.99 -7.49 6.83
C SER A 63 10.56 -7.49 6.31
N PRO A 64 9.69 -6.58 6.82
CA PRO A 64 8.36 -6.38 6.26
C PRO A 64 8.34 -5.98 4.78
N LEU A 65 9.46 -5.48 4.25
CA LEU A 65 9.59 -5.14 2.82
C LEU A 65 9.56 -6.38 1.91
N LEU A 66 9.81 -7.56 2.47
CA LEU A 66 9.79 -8.84 1.74
C LEU A 66 8.41 -9.52 1.76
N LEU A 67 7.41 -8.91 2.40
CA LEU A 67 6.05 -9.45 2.43
C LEU A 67 5.36 -9.27 1.08
N ASP A 68 4.48 -10.20 0.72
CA ASP A 68 3.64 -10.07 -0.46
C ASP A 68 2.51 -9.06 -0.20
N TRP A 69 2.77 -7.80 -0.52
CA TRP A 69 1.82 -6.71 -0.34
C TRP A 69 0.67 -6.69 -1.35
N SER A 70 0.74 -7.50 -2.42
CA SER A 70 -0.38 -7.65 -3.38
C SER A 70 -1.61 -8.33 -2.77
N ARG A 71 -1.45 -8.93 -1.58
CA ARG A 71 -2.51 -9.60 -0.82
C ARG A 71 -3.11 -8.73 0.29
N ALA A 72 -2.52 -7.56 0.54
CA ALA A 72 -2.90 -6.68 1.62
C ALA A 72 -3.60 -5.42 1.08
N TYR A 73 -4.45 -4.82 1.91
CA TYR A 73 -5.21 -3.60 1.56
C TYR A 73 -4.36 -2.43 1.02
N LEU A 74 -3.06 -2.40 1.33
CA LEU A 74 -2.18 -1.27 1.03
C LEU A 74 -1.98 -1.07 -0.48
N HIS A 75 -2.15 -2.11 -1.29
CA HIS A 75 -1.90 -2.05 -2.71
C HIS A 75 -3.02 -2.74 -3.53
N SER A 76 -3.63 -1.97 -4.43
CA SER A 76 -4.56 -2.50 -5.44
C SER A 76 -4.72 -1.52 -6.59
N ASN A 77 -4.77 -2.02 -7.82
CA ASN A 77 -5.08 -1.20 -8.99
C ASN A 77 -6.56 -0.77 -9.06
N ARG A 78 -7.39 -1.15 -8.07
CA ARG A 78 -8.75 -0.65 -7.93
C ARG A 78 -8.82 0.74 -7.29
N TYR A 79 -7.77 1.14 -6.57
CA TYR A 79 -7.71 2.48 -6.01
C TYR A 79 -7.48 3.52 -7.10
N GLN A 80 -7.95 4.75 -6.85
CA GLN A 80 -7.77 5.89 -7.75
C GLN A 80 -6.66 6.84 -7.28
N SER A 81 -6.07 6.55 -6.12
CA SER A 81 -4.90 7.23 -5.56
C SER A 81 -3.69 6.30 -5.55
N GLY A 82 -2.49 6.82 -5.72
CA GLY A 82 -1.26 6.02 -5.69
C GLY A 82 -0.09 6.67 -6.41
N TRP A 83 0.80 5.83 -6.92
CA TRP A 83 2.01 6.24 -7.63
C TRP A 83 2.00 5.74 -9.07
N LEU A 84 2.31 6.63 -10.01
CA LEU A 84 2.40 6.34 -11.44
C LEU A 84 3.85 6.51 -11.90
N ASN A 85 4.47 5.41 -12.35
CA ASN A 85 5.86 5.45 -12.80
C ASN A 85 5.99 6.10 -14.20
N ARG A 86 7.23 6.32 -14.65
CA ARG A 86 7.51 6.93 -15.96
C ARG A 86 7.02 6.12 -17.15
N ASP A 87 6.81 4.82 -17.00
CA ASP A 87 6.32 3.94 -18.07
C ASP A 87 4.79 3.86 -18.12
N GLY A 88 4.09 4.63 -17.28
CA GLY A 88 2.62 4.63 -17.21
C GLY A 88 2.03 3.46 -16.40
N ARG A 89 2.86 2.75 -15.62
CA ARG A 89 2.41 1.72 -14.68
C ARG A 89 1.99 2.35 -13.36
N PHE A 90 0.73 2.15 -13.03
CA PHE A 90 0.11 2.64 -11.80
C PHE A 90 0.15 1.61 -10.68
N TYR A 91 0.43 2.07 -9.47
CA TYR A 91 0.41 1.33 -8.22
C TYR A 91 -0.56 2.04 -7.28
N GLY A 92 -1.76 1.49 -7.13
CA GLY A 92 -2.82 2.12 -6.36
C GLY A 92 -2.75 1.80 -4.86
N CYS A 93 -3.10 2.76 -4.01
CA CYS A 93 -3.24 2.61 -2.56
C CYS A 93 -4.45 3.40 -2.04
N PRO A 94 -4.92 3.16 -0.80
CA PRO A 94 -5.91 4.04 -0.18
C PRO A 94 -5.44 5.51 -0.16
N GLU A 95 -6.40 6.43 -0.10
CA GLU A 95 -6.11 7.85 0.03
C GLU A 95 -5.30 8.10 1.32
N ASN A 96 -4.25 8.92 1.24
CA ASN A 96 -3.27 9.20 2.31
C ASN A 96 -2.27 8.06 2.64
N TYR A 97 -2.22 6.98 1.84
CA TYR A 97 -1.26 5.89 2.05
C TYR A 97 -0.09 5.87 1.05
N HIS A 98 0.11 6.92 0.26
CA HIS A 98 1.18 7.02 -0.75
C HIS A 98 2.56 6.70 -0.21
N ASP A 99 2.92 7.27 0.94
CA ASP A 99 4.23 7.10 1.54
C ASP A 99 4.43 5.67 2.05
N LYS A 100 3.34 5.06 2.55
CA LYS A 100 3.33 3.66 2.99
C LYS A 100 3.44 2.71 1.81
N LEU A 101 2.75 3.00 0.71
CA LEU A 101 2.86 2.25 -0.55
C LEU A 101 4.31 2.34 -1.08
N ALA A 102 4.89 3.54 -1.13
CA ALA A 102 6.27 3.75 -1.57
C ALA A 102 7.26 2.91 -0.76
N PHE A 103 7.16 2.97 0.57
CA PHE A 103 8.06 2.24 1.45
C PHE A 103 7.83 0.73 1.39
N PHE A 104 6.62 0.25 1.67
CA PHE A 104 6.38 -1.19 1.86
C PHE A 104 6.27 -1.98 0.56
N VAL A 105 5.73 -1.37 -0.50
CA VAL A 105 5.39 -2.10 -1.74
C VAL A 105 6.42 -1.85 -2.83
N LEU A 106 6.91 -0.61 -2.95
CA LEU A 106 7.93 -0.28 -3.94
C LEU A 106 9.36 -0.44 -3.36
N GLY A 107 9.52 -0.37 -2.03
CA GLY A 107 10.85 -0.39 -1.41
C GLY A 107 11.66 0.88 -1.68
N ILE A 108 11.00 1.99 -2.03
CA ILE A 108 11.64 3.24 -2.47
C ILE A 108 11.17 4.38 -1.57
N LYS A 109 12.06 5.33 -1.24
CA LYS A 109 11.66 6.54 -0.51
C LYS A 109 10.87 7.47 -1.42
N VAL A 110 9.91 8.19 -0.85
CA VAL A 110 9.09 9.17 -1.56
C VAL A 110 9.93 10.17 -2.36
N GLY A 111 10.96 10.75 -1.73
CA GLY A 111 11.84 11.71 -2.40
C GLY A 111 12.58 11.12 -3.60
N ASP A 112 12.91 9.82 -3.57
CA ASP A 112 13.56 9.15 -4.69
C ASP A 112 12.58 8.89 -5.84
N LEU A 113 11.31 8.56 -5.53
CA LEU A 113 10.24 8.46 -6.55
C LEU A 113 10.01 9.79 -7.25
N GLU A 114 9.89 10.87 -6.47
CA GLU A 114 9.69 12.24 -7.00
C GLU A 114 10.88 12.68 -7.85
N GLN A 115 12.11 12.45 -7.39
CA GLN A 115 13.33 12.76 -8.15
C GLN A 115 13.45 11.96 -9.45
N THR A 116 13.03 10.69 -9.45
CA THR A 116 12.99 9.84 -10.64
C THR A 116 11.79 10.13 -11.55
N GLY A 117 10.98 11.14 -11.20
CA GLY A 117 9.88 11.64 -12.02
C GLY A 117 8.63 10.76 -12.01
N TRP A 118 8.41 10.03 -10.93
CA TRP A 118 7.11 9.43 -10.67
C TRP A 118 6.08 10.50 -10.32
N VAL A 119 4.82 10.20 -10.65
CA VAL A 119 3.68 11.08 -10.38
C VAL A 119 2.93 10.55 -9.17
N ARG A 120 2.65 11.44 -8.21
CA ARG A 120 1.76 11.14 -7.09
C ARG A 120 0.33 11.46 -7.50
N VAL A 121 -0.51 10.44 -7.67
CA VAL A 121 -1.93 10.60 -7.97
C VAL A 121 -2.69 10.64 -6.66
N ASN A 122 -3.18 11.81 -6.25
CA ASN A 122 -3.78 11.99 -4.92
C ASN A 122 -5.23 11.51 -4.87
N ASN A 123 -5.99 11.75 -5.94
CA ASN A 123 -7.40 11.36 -6.11
C ASN A 123 -7.76 11.46 -7.61
N PRO A 124 -9.00 11.14 -8.05
CA PRO A 124 -9.37 11.10 -9.47
C PRO A 124 -9.19 12.39 -10.27
N ILE A 125 -9.05 13.53 -9.60
CA ILE A 125 -8.96 14.84 -10.26
C ILE A 125 -7.62 15.53 -10.03
N TYR A 126 -6.81 15.07 -9.07
CA TYR A 126 -5.61 15.77 -8.63
C TYR A 126 -4.39 14.85 -8.56
N TYR A 127 -3.29 15.32 -9.14
CA TYR A 127 -1.99 14.67 -9.11
C TYR A 127 -0.87 15.73 -8.97
N THR A 128 0.31 15.31 -8.52
CA THR A 128 1.51 16.16 -8.43
C THR A 128 2.73 15.45 -9.02
N HIS A 129 3.68 16.23 -9.54
CA HIS A 129 4.93 15.73 -10.11
C HIS A 129 6.02 16.80 -10.02
N GLU A 130 7.26 16.37 -9.77
CA GLU A 130 8.43 17.25 -9.65
C GLU A 130 9.26 17.33 -10.93
N LYS A 131 8.93 16.50 -11.93
CA LYS A 131 9.62 16.38 -13.21
C LYS A 131 8.61 16.41 -14.35
N ARG A 132 9.06 16.80 -15.54
CA ARG A 132 8.27 16.74 -16.76
C ARG A 132 7.69 15.34 -16.97
N LEU A 133 6.40 15.29 -17.31
CA LEU A 133 5.67 14.05 -17.54
C LEU A 133 6.21 13.32 -18.77
N SER A 134 6.33 11.99 -18.69
CA SER A 134 6.50 11.15 -19.88
C SER A 134 5.21 11.08 -20.70
N GLU A 135 5.32 10.72 -21.97
CA GLU A 135 4.13 10.50 -22.81
C GLU A 135 3.25 9.37 -22.26
N GLN A 136 3.83 8.33 -21.68
CA GLN A 136 3.09 7.24 -21.04
C GLN A 136 2.30 7.73 -19.82
N GLN A 137 2.88 8.62 -19.01
CA GLN A 137 2.19 9.22 -17.86
C GLN A 137 1.04 10.12 -18.33
N LYS A 138 1.27 10.97 -19.35
CA LYS A 138 0.22 11.82 -19.93
C LYS A 138 -0.94 10.98 -20.47
N ASN A 139 -0.64 9.91 -21.19
CA ASN A 139 -1.64 8.99 -21.73
C ASN A 139 -2.45 8.33 -20.60
N TRP A 140 -1.79 7.84 -19.55
CA TRP A 140 -2.48 7.24 -18.42
C TRP A 140 -3.38 8.26 -17.70
N LEU A 141 -2.86 9.46 -17.40
CA LEU A 141 -3.59 10.52 -16.71
C LEU A 141 -4.82 10.94 -17.51
N SER A 142 -4.65 11.22 -18.80
CA SER A 142 -5.76 11.61 -19.68
C SER A 142 -6.81 10.49 -19.79
N SER A 143 -6.38 9.23 -19.95
CA SER A 143 -7.30 8.08 -20.05
C SER A 143 -8.07 7.81 -18.76
N ASN A 144 -7.55 8.25 -17.61
CA ASN A 144 -8.20 8.12 -16.31
C ASN A 144 -8.94 9.40 -15.87
N GLY A 145 -9.18 10.34 -16.80
CA GLY A 145 -10.02 11.51 -16.57
C GLY A 145 -9.30 12.70 -15.94
N HIS A 146 -7.98 12.63 -15.76
CA HIS A 146 -7.22 13.77 -15.29
C HIS A 146 -6.99 14.77 -16.42
N LYS A 147 -7.14 16.06 -16.10
CA LYS A 147 -6.69 17.12 -17.00
C LYS A 147 -5.17 17.22 -16.90
N VAL A 148 -4.48 17.01 -18.03
CA VAL A 148 -3.02 17.00 -18.08
C VAL A 148 -2.50 18.42 -18.21
N TYR A 149 -1.66 18.80 -17.26
CA TYR A 149 -0.82 19.99 -17.27
C TYR A 149 0.64 19.51 -17.17
N ASP A 150 1.54 20.05 -17.99
CA ASP A 150 2.99 19.73 -18.04
C ASP A 150 3.78 21.04 -17.96
#